data_AF-A0A2V5QWZ7-F1
#
_entry.id   AF-A0A2V5QWZ7-F1
#
_cell.length_a   1.000
_cell.length_b   1.000
_cell.length_c   1.000
_cell.angle_alpha   90.00
_cell.angle_beta   90.00
_cell.angle_gamma   90.00
#
_symmetry.space_group_name_H-M   'P 1'
#
loop_
_entity.id
_entity.type
_entity.pdbx_description
1 polymer ?
#
loop_
_entity_poly.entity_id
_entity_poly.type
_entity_poly.pdbx_seq_one_letter_code
_entity_poly.pdbx_strand_id
1 'polypeptide(L)'
;QNFKMDWEFIAATDGNIALTGEIDLPDGGEFTIAVAFGRSYESAATKLFQSLASAFESHRAAYVRQWQRAVVDRKFDFSTDTCDDGGMYRLSRCVLLAHEDKVFQGAMVASMSIPWGETKGDQDLGGYHLVWTRDLVHSAMALLATDQTSTPLRALIWLAAIQRTDGSFPQNSWIDGTAYWSGLQLDQIAFPILLAWWLHKRGALGLFRPRATIVRAAARLILQGPVTTQDRWEENAGYSPSTLAVVIAALVCAAEWATDFCKTDVADFVLAYADWLAAHVDEWTVTTQGELVEGIRRHYIRITPTDPNAPDPHADANTAMIQIANGGGLHPARNVVGGDFLHLVRFGIRDPNDAIVRDSIEVIDRVLKHELPQGPGWRRYNHDGYGQKDDGGAFDGTGVGRCWPILTGERGHYELAAGHDPKPFIKTMEDFSNEGGMLTEQVWDGPDLPHARMKRGCPTGAAMPLCWSHAEYVSLVRRRHDGIGFYRVEPAYQRYVVNPVGNRYEIWSLRHPLRRISRSKILRIILAAEANIVWSTDSWARTDQSATIHQDELNLWFADFPTADWPIGSVFAFTFFWKGDQRWEDRNWQVNIL
;
A
#
# COMPACT_ATOMS: atom_id res chain seq x y z
N GLN A 1 -11.99 29.31 38.65
CA GLN A 1 -12.78 29.14 39.89
C GLN A 1 -13.77 30.29 40.12
N ASN A 2 -13.50 31.49 39.60
CA ASN A 2 -14.35 32.68 39.74
C ASN A 2 -14.67 33.37 38.39
N PHE A 3 -14.34 32.73 37.26
CA PHE A 3 -14.49 33.29 35.90
C PHE A 3 -13.76 34.64 35.69
N LYS A 4 -12.65 34.84 36.41
CA LYS A 4 -11.77 36.00 36.24
C LYS A 4 -10.34 35.53 36.05
N MET A 5 -9.56 36.30 35.31
CA MET A 5 -8.13 36.06 35.14
C MET A 5 -7.38 36.70 36.32
N ASP A 6 -7.17 35.93 37.39
CA ASP A 6 -6.53 36.43 38.62
C ASP A 6 -4.99 36.40 38.58
N TRP A 7 -4.42 35.71 37.58
CA TRP A 7 -2.98 35.48 37.46
C TRP A 7 -2.41 36.14 36.20
N GLU A 8 -1.34 36.90 36.37
CA GLU A 8 -0.62 37.61 35.30
C GLU A 8 0.84 37.13 35.27
N PHE A 9 1.06 35.91 34.79
CA PHE A 9 2.41 35.38 34.62
C PHE A 9 3.04 35.89 33.32
N ILE A 10 4.25 36.46 33.40
CA ILE A 10 4.99 36.96 32.23
C ILE A 10 5.90 35.90 31.58
N ALA A 11 6.16 34.78 32.27
CA ALA A 11 6.97 33.69 31.77
C ALA A 11 6.63 32.39 32.51
N ALA A 12 6.62 31.28 31.77
CA ALA A 12 6.63 29.92 32.28
C ALA A 12 7.53 29.11 31.33
N THR A 13 8.58 28.47 31.85
CA THR A 13 9.54 27.71 31.06
C THR A 13 9.45 26.23 31.38
N ASP A 14 9.90 25.39 30.44
CA ASP A 14 10.20 23.97 30.67
C ASP A 14 9.04 23.14 31.23
N GLY A 15 7.87 23.17 30.57
CA GLY A 15 6.72 22.36 30.96
C GLY A 15 5.55 22.41 29.97
N ASN A 16 4.46 21.71 30.31
CA ASN A 16 3.18 21.82 29.61
C ASN A 16 2.49 23.13 30.04
N ILE A 17 2.56 24.13 29.17
CA ILE A 17 2.05 25.48 29.41
C ILE A 17 0.84 25.78 28.53
N ALA A 18 -0.02 26.67 29.03
CA ALA A 18 -1.09 27.27 28.24
C ALA A 18 -0.89 28.79 28.22
N LEU A 19 -1.06 29.40 27.04
CA LEU A 19 -1.05 30.86 26.89
C LEU A 19 -2.50 31.37 26.90
N THR A 20 -2.76 32.36 27.74
CA THR A 20 -4.07 33.01 27.86
C THR A 20 -3.91 34.52 27.70
N GLY A 21 -4.82 35.14 26.96
CA GLY A 21 -4.90 36.60 26.85
C GLY A 21 -6.37 37.01 26.79
N GLU A 22 -6.76 37.96 27.65
CA GLU A 22 -8.06 38.59 27.59
C GLU A 22 -8.10 39.56 26.41
N ILE A 23 -9.21 39.55 25.67
CA ILE A 23 -9.43 40.42 24.52
C ILE A 23 -10.30 41.58 24.98
N ASP A 24 -9.75 42.80 24.93
CA ASP A 24 -10.55 44.02 25.09
C ASP A 24 -11.43 44.18 23.85
N LEU A 25 -12.72 43.89 24.00
CA LEU A 25 -13.64 43.75 22.87
C LEU A 25 -13.90 45.13 22.24
N PRO A 26 -13.63 45.31 20.94
CA PRO A 26 -13.96 46.54 20.25
C PRO A 26 -15.47 46.68 20.09
N ASP A 27 -15.97 47.91 19.97
CA ASP A 27 -17.41 48.21 19.79
C ASP A 27 -18.05 47.46 18.61
N GLY A 28 -17.27 47.17 17.57
CA GLY A 28 -17.70 46.42 16.37
C GLY A 28 -17.70 44.90 16.53
N GLY A 29 -17.17 44.37 17.64
CA GLY A 29 -17.12 42.93 17.91
C GLY A 29 -16.14 42.11 17.05
N GLU A 30 -15.39 42.74 16.14
CA GLU A 30 -14.44 42.07 15.25
C GLU A 30 -12.98 42.33 15.66
N PHE A 31 -12.18 41.27 15.70
CA PHE A 31 -10.74 41.36 15.96
C PHE A 31 -9.98 40.30 15.15
N THR A 32 -8.65 40.43 15.05
CA THR A 32 -7.79 39.47 14.36
C THR A 32 -6.76 38.90 15.34
N ILE A 33 -6.64 37.57 15.37
CA ILE A 33 -5.53 36.88 16.03
C ILE A 33 -4.56 36.41 14.94
N ALA A 34 -3.27 36.63 15.18
CA ALA A 34 -2.21 36.10 14.34
C ALA A 34 -1.27 35.24 15.19
N VAL A 35 -0.90 34.07 14.66
CA VAL A 35 0.06 33.14 15.26
C VAL A 35 1.19 32.93 14.27
N ALA A 36 2.43 33.13 14.69
CA ALA A 36 3.60 33.02 13.83
C ALA A 36 4.64 32.08 14.41
N PHE A 37 5.28 31.30 13.54
CA PHE A 37 6.30 30.33 13.90
C PHE A 37 7.67 30.75 13.33
N GLY A 38 8.71 30.62 14.14
CA GLY A 38 10.10 30.95 13.78
C GLY A 38 11.09 30.12 14.58
N ARG A 39 12.32 30.00 14.07
CA ARG A 39 13.42 29.31 14.77
C ARG A 39 14.07 30.17 15.87
N SER A 40 13.64 31.41 15.99
CA SER A 40 14.02 32.35 17.04
C SER A 40 12.85 33.29 17.34
N TYR A 41 12.92 33.99 18.47
CA TYR A 41 11.98 35.03 18.84
C TYR A 41 11.86 36.10 17.74
N GLU A 42 13.00 36.61 17.25
CA GLU A 42 13.04 37.66 16.23
C GLU A 42 12.40 37.20 14.92
N SER A 43 12.63 35.94 14.51
CA SER A 43 12.02 35.37 13.31
C SER A 43 10.50 35.25 13.44
N ALA A 44 10.00 34.77 14.59
CA ALA A 44 8.57 34.66 14.84
C ALA A 44 7.91 36.04 14.94
N ALA A 45 8.49 36.97 15.71
CA ALA A 45 7.99 38.34 15.87
C ALA A 45 7.98 39.10 14.54
N THR A 46 9.05 39.00 13.74
CA THR A 46 9.10 39.64 12.40
C THR A 46 7.96 39.15 11.51
N LYS A 47 7.73 37.83 11.43
CA LYS A 47 6.63 37.25 10.65
C LYS A 47 5.26 37.68 11.16
N LEU A 48 5.09 37.74 12.48
CA LEU A 48 3.86 38.19 13.12
C LEU A 48 3.54 39.63 12.74
N PHE A 49 4.47 40.56 12.96
CA PHE A 49 4.27 41.98 12.66
C PHE A 49 4.13 42.24 11.16
N GLN A 50 4.85 41.52 10.29
CA GLN A 50 4.64 41.58 8.84
C GLN A 50 3.25 41.10 8.43
N SER A 51 2.72 40.06 9.08
CA SER A 51 1.35 39.57 8.82
C SER A 51 0.32 40.60 9.27
N LEU A 52 0.48 41.19 10.46
CA LEU A 52 -0.43 42.19 11.00
C LEU A 52 -0.35 43.56 10.29
N ALA A 53 0.74 43.85 9.57
CA ALA A 53 0.88 45.07 8.78
C ALA A 53 -0.09 45.15 7.59
N SER A 54 -0.75 44.04 7.23
CA SER A 54 -1.78 43.98 6.20
C SER A 54 -3.10 43.48 6.78
N ALA A 55 -4.22 44.00 6.28
CA ALA A 55 -5.56 43.58 6.73
C ALA A 55 -5.81 42.08 6.47
N PHE A 56 -6.55 41.43 7.37
CA PHE A 56 -6.92 40.02 7.26
C PHE A 56 -7.55 39.67 5.91
N GLU A 57 -8.47 40.51 5.40
CA GLU A 57 -9.14 40.26 4.12
C GLU A 57 -8.16 40.17 2.92
N SER A 58 -7.06 40.92 2.96
CA SER A 58 -6.02 40.83 1.93
C SER A 58 -5.33 39.47 1.96
N HIS A 59 -5.03 38.94 3.16
CA HIS A 59 -4.44 37.61 3.34
C HIS A 59 -5.42 36.51 2.96
N ARG A 60 -6.69 36.60 3.39
CA ARG A 60 -7.75 35.67 3.02
C ARG A 60 -7.92 35.59 1.50
N ALA A 61 -8.03 36.75 0.84
CA ALA A 61 -8.16 36.80 -0.61
C ALA A 61 -6.91 36.24 -1.32
N ALA A 62 -5.70 36.51 -0.80
CA ALA A 62 -4.47 35.91 -1.32
C ALA A 62 -4.46 34.40 -1.16
N TYR A 63 -4.79 33.87 0.02
CA TYR A 63 -4.88 32.43 0.30
C TYR A 63 -5.86 31.73 -0.65
N VAL A 64 -7.06 32.28 -0.81
CA VAL A 64 -8.08 31.75 -1.74
C VAL A 64 -7.55 31.77 -3.18
N ARG A 65 -6.95 32.88 -3.63
CA ARG A 65 -6.34 32.96 -4.97
C ARG A 65 -5.26 31.90 -5.18
N GLN A 66 -4.46 31.56 -4.17
CA GLN A 66 -3.44 30.52 -4.29
C GLN A 66 -4.05 29.15 -4.56
N TRP A 67 -5.10 28.78 -3.83
CA TRP A 67 -5.83 27.52 -4.06
C TRP A 67 -6.60 27.52 -5.38
N GLN A 68 -7.14 28.67 -5.77
CA GLN A 68 -7.74 28.84 -7.09
C GLN A 68 -6.73 28.71 -8.23
N ARG A 69 -5.41 28.69 -8.00
CA ARG A 69 -4.42 28.32 -9.04
C ARG A 69 -4.27 26.82 -9.19
N ALA A 70 -4.66 26.03 -8.19
CA ALA A 70 -4.80 24.59 -8.31
C ALA A 70 -6.12 24.25 -9.02
N VAL A 71 -6.45 24.91 -10.13
CA VAL A 71 -7.63 24.56 -10.93
C VAL A 71 -7.46 23.15 -11.49
N VAL A 72 -8.55 22.41 -11.55
CA VAL A 72 -8.63 21.18 -12.34
C VAL A 72 -8.92 21.60 -13.77
N ASP A 73 -8.04 21.27 -14.72
CA ASP A 73 -8.32 21.52 -16.13
C ASP A 73 -9.70 20.96 -16.49
N ARG A 74 -10.48 21.71 -17.28
CA ARG A 74 -11.86 21.33 -17.65
C ARG A 74 -11.94 19.93 -18.26
N LYS A 75 -10.90 19.45 -18.93
CA LYS A 75 -10.82 18.08 -19.46
C LYS A 75 -10.81 17.01 -18.36
N PHE A 76 -10.37 17.37 -17.16
CA PHE A 76 -10.24 16.51 -15.99
C PHE A 76 -11.27 16.85 -14.91
N ASP A 77 -12.24 17.71 -15.23
CA ASP A 77 -13.37 18.02 -14.37
C ASP A 77 -14.45 16.95 -14.51
N PHE A 78 -14.44 16.00 -13.57
CA PHE A 78 -15.35 14.86 -13.56
C PHE A 78 -16.59 15.11 -12.69
N SER A 79 -17.04 16.36 -12.60
CA SER A 79 -18.20 16.74 -11.78
C SER A 79 -19.46 15.91 -12.08
N THR A 80 -19.70 15.56 -13.35
CA THR A 80 -20.85 14.74 -13.77
C THR A 80 -20.76 13.28 -13.31
N ASP A 81 -19.55 12.83 -12.97
CA ASP A 81 -19.26 11.47 -12.49
C ASP A 81 -19.38 11.36 -10.97
N THR A 82 -19.64 12.47 -10.28
CA THR A 82 -19.89 12.55 -8.82
C THR A 82 -21.40 12.65 -8.52
N CYS A 83 -21.78 12.72 -7.25
CA CYS A 83 -23.15 13.06 -6.84
C CYS A 83 -23.27 14.43 -6.15
N ASP A 84 -22.17 15.18 -6.05
CA ASP A 84 -22.09 16.49 -5.39
C ASP A 84 -21.60 17.62 -6.31
N ASP A 85 -21.81 17.46 -7.62
CA ASP A 85 -21.36 18.37 -8.67
C ASP A 85 -19.84 18.65 -8.64
N GLY A 86 -19.04 17.69 -8.16
CA GLY A 86 -17.58 17.70 -8.16
C GLY A 86 -16.96 18.41 -6.96
N GLY A 87 -17.74 18.76 -5.94
CA GLY A 87 -17.30 19.44 -4.72
C GLY A 87 -16.17 18.67 -4.02
N MET A 88 -16.44 17.43 -3.64
CA MET A 88 -15.52 16.56 -2.91
C MET A 88 -14.36 16.12 -3.81
N TYR A 89 -14.54 16.05 -5.12
CA TYR A 89 -13.45 15.73 -6.05
C TYR A 89 -12.38 16.82 -6.06
N ARG A 90 -12.80 18.09 -6.19
CA ARG A 90 -11.89 19.24 -6.11
C ARG A 90 -11.29 19.39 -4.72
N LEU A 91 -12.10 19.20 -3.67
CA LEU A 91 -11.62 19.25 -2.29
C LEU A 91 -10.58 18.16 -2.00
N SER A 92 -10.85 16.91 -2.38
CA SER A 92 -9.91 15.78 -2.19
C SER A 92 -8.57 16.08 -2.84
N ARG A 93 -8.57 16.68 -4.03
CA ARG A 93 -7.32 17.12 -4.68
C ARG A 93 -6.59 18.19 -3.87
N CYS A 94 -7.29 19.15 -3.29
CA CYS A 94 -6.68 20.14 -2.39
C CYS A 94 -6.13 19.50 -1.11
N VAL A 95 -6.86 18.54 -0.53
CA VAL A 95 -6.41 17.76 0.63
C VAL A 95 -5.09 17.06 0.29
N LEU A 96 -5.02 16.30 -0.81
CA LEU A 96 -3.80 15.61 -1.22
C LEU A 96 -2.63 16.59 -1.44
N LEU A 97 -2.85 17.72 -2.11
CA LEU A 97 -1.82 18.75 -2.30
C LEU A 97 -1.34 19.38 -0.98
N ALA A 98 -2.22 19.52 0.00
CA ALA A 98 -1.88 20.10 1.30
C ALA A 98 -1.02 19.18 2.17
N HIS A 99 -1.00 17.87 1.89
CA HIS A 99 -0.24 16.88 2.65
C HIS A 99 1.20 16.67 2.12
N GLU A 100 1.59 17.38 1.06
CA GLU A 100 2.98 17.44 0.63
C GLU A 100 3.79 18.41 1.51
N ASP A 101 4.93 17.96 2.02
CA ASP A 101 5.83 18.80 2.80
C ASP A 101 6.43 19.95 1.97
N LYS A 102 6.66 21.08 2.62
CA LYS A 102 7.13 22.32 1.97
C LYS A 102 8.67 22.44 1.96
N VAL A 103 9.39 21.60 2.70
CA VAL A 103 10.86 21.56 2.76
C VAL A 103 11.38 20.41 1.90
N PHE A 104 10.92 19.20 2.18
CA PHE A 104 11.14 17.96 1.43
C PHE A 104 10.00 17.73 0.45
N GLN A 105 9.93 18.59 -0.58
CA GLN A 105 8.88 18.48 -1.61
C GLN A 105 8.86 17.09 -2.23
N GLY A 106 7.66 16.52 -2.37
CA GLY A 106 7.43 15.13 -2.74
C GLY A 106 7.14 14.19 -1.56
N ALA A 107 7.59 14.52 -0.34
CA ALA A 107 7.19 13.80 0.86
C ALA A 107 5.71 14.09 1.16
N MET A 108 4.85 13.08 1.06
CA MET A 108 3.43 13.21 1.35
C MET A 108 3.08 12.35 2.57
N VAL A 109 2.55 12.97 3.63
CA VAL A 109 2.18 12.24 4.84
C VAL A 109 0.81 11.56 4.71
N ALA A 110 0.60 10.45 5.41
CA ALA A 110 -0.64 9.68 5.33
C ALA A 110 -1.86 10.45 5.87
N SER A 111 -1.67 11.25 6.93
CA SER A 111 -2.66 12.18 7.47
C SER A 111 -1.99 13.27 8.31
N MET A 112 -2.50 14.50 8.28
CA MET A 112 -2.18 15.53 9.27
C MET A 112 -3.01 15.37 10.56
N SER A 113 -3.02 14.16 11.13
CA SER A 113 -3.74 13.86 12.37
C SER A 113 -3.00 12.84 13.26
N ILE A 114 -3.44 12.74 14.51
CA ILE A 114 -3.03 11.71 15.47
C ILE A 114 -4.30 10.92 15.82
N PRO A 115 -4.43 9.67 15.34
CA PRO A 115 -5.57 8.81 15.67
C PRO A 115 -5.74 8.66 17.19
N TRP A 116 -6.95 8.87 17.68
CA TRP A 116 -7.32 8.88 19.09
C TRP A 116 -6.50 9.85 19.95
N GLY A 117 -6.08 10.96 19.35
CA GLY A 117 -5.18 11.95 19.94
C GLY A 117 -5.67 12.54 21.27
N GLU A 118 -6.98 12.51 21.55
CA GLU A 118 -7.56 12.91 22.83
C GLU A 118 -7.13 12.03 24.02
N THR A 119 -6.61 10.84 23.74
CA THR A 119 -6.08 9.90 24.75
C THR A 119 -4.57 9.68 24.65
N LYS A 120 -3.89 10.36 23.71
CA LYS A 120 -2.44 10.26 23.51
C LYS A 120 -1.72 11.33 24.33
N GLY A 121 -0.51 11.00 24.76
CA GLY A 121 0.38 11.95 25.43
C GLY A 121 1.41 12.53 24.48
N ASP A 122 2.18 13.51 24.96
CA ASP A 122 3.20 14.22 24.17
C ASP A 122 4.36 13.33 23.63
N GLN A 123 4.43 12.07 24.06
CA GLN A 123 5.44 11.10 23.63
C GLN A 123 5.03 10.34 22.35
N ASP A 124 3.77 10.41 21.92
CA ASP A 124 3.28 9.79 20.69
C ASP A 124 3.61 10.66 19.47
N LEU A 125 4.89 10.66 19.10
CA LEU A 125 5.45 11.55 18.07
C LEU A 125 5.17 11.10 16.64
N GLY A 126 4.77 9.86 16.39
CA GLY A 126 4.69 9.29 15.04
C GLY A 126 3.34 9.50 14.33
N GLY A 127 2.22 9.49 15.08
CA GLY A 127 0.87 9.68 14.55
C GLY A 127 0.63 9.06 13.16
N TYR A 128 -0.11 9.76 12.30
CA TYR A 128 -0.19 9.47 10.86
C TYR A 128 0.53 10.51 10.00
N HIS A 129 1.24 11.46 10.62
CA HIS A 129 2.01 12.49 9.94
C HIS A 129 3.44 12.03 9.60
N LEU A 130 3.58 10.74 9.29
CA LEU A 130 4.76 10.13 8.67
C LEU A 130 4.45 9.80 7.21
N VAL A 131 5.48 9.47 6.46
CA VAL A 131 5.39 9.08 5.05
C VAL A 131 5.43 7.55 4.95
N TRP A 132 4.33 6.96 4.52
CA TRP A 132 4.29 5.59 4.01
C TRP A 132 4.39 5.62 2.49
N THR A 133 5.22 4.76 1.91
CA THR A 133 5.38 4.68 0.45
C THR A 133 4.06 4.30 -0.22
N ARG A 134 3.28 3.40 0.40
CA ARG A 134 1.94 3.00 -0.08
C ARG A 134 1.00 4.20 -0.18
N ASP A 135 0.78 4.91 0.92
CA ASP A 135 -0.12 6.07 1.00
C ASP A 135 0.33 7.23 0.09
N LEU A 136 1.64 7.51 0.07
CA LEU A 136 2.23 8.49 -0.83
C LEU A 136 1.98 8.13 -2.29
N VAL A 137 2.20 6.87 -2.70
CA VAL A 137 1.99 6.45 -4.09
C VAL A 137 0.52 6.49 -4.48
N HIS A 138 -0.40 6.06 -3.60
CA HIS A 138 -1.84 6.22 -3.85
C HIS A 138 -2.22 7.71 -4.04
N SER A 139 -1.72 8.59 -3.17
CA SER A 139 -1.95 10.04 -3.24
C SER A 139 -1.38 10.66 -4.51
N ALA A 140 -0.14 10.33 -4.86
CA ALA A 140 0.53 10.78 -6.08
C ALA A 140 -0.20 10.27 -7.33
N MET A 141 -0.63 9.01 -7.34
CA MET A 141 -1.40 8.44 -8.45
C MET A 141 -2.75 9.13 -8.63
N ALA A 142 -3.47 9.43 -7.53
CA ALA A 142 -4.72 10.17 -7.56
C ALA A 142 -4.53 11.60 -8.09
N LEU A 143 -3.47 12.31 -7.66
CA LEU A 143 -3.12 13.61 -8.22
C LEU A 143 -2.82 13.52 -9.72
N LEU A 144 -2.06 12.51 -10.14
CA LEU A 144 -1.77 12.24 -11.55
C LEU A 144 -3.08 11.98 -12.33
N ALA A 145 -4.04 11.28 -11.75
CA ALA A 145 -5.38 11.05 -12.32
C ALA A 145 -6.08 12.35 -12.75
N THR A 146 -5.82 13.44 -12.04
CA THR A 146 -6.39 14.78 -12.25
C THR A 146 -5.51 15.71 -13.10
N ASP A 147 -4.49 15.17 -13.78
CA ASP A 147 -3.48 15.90 -14.57
C ASP A 147 -2.51 16.76 -13.75
N GLN A 148 -2.50 16.60 -12.43
CA GLN A 148 -1.47 17.20 -11.60
C GLN A 148 -0.21 16.34 -11.71
N THR A 149 0.72 16.74 -12.58
CA THR A 149 1.94 15.97 -12.86
C THR A 149 3.13 16.33 -11.97
N SER A 150 3.15 17.56 -11.44
CA SER A 150 4.33 18.08 -10.72
C SER A 150 4.55 17.44 -9.36
N THR A 151 3.50 17.27 -8.55
CA THR A 151 3.60 16.65 -7.21
C THR A 151 3.93 15.16 -7.33
N PRO A 152 3.28 14.37 -8.21
CA PRO A 152 3.66 12.96 -8.39
C PRO A 152 5.10 12.77 -8.88
N LEU A 153 5.60 13.65 -9.76
CA LEU A 153 7.01 13.63 -10.16
C LEU A 153 7.94 13.91 -8.97
N ARG A 154 7.64 14.93 -8.15
CA ARG A 154 8.42 15.21 -6.94
C ARG A 154 8.37 14.06 -5.95
N ALA A 155 7.21 13.42 -5.78
CA ALA A 155 7.05 12.25 -4.93
C ALA A 155 7.94 11.08 -5.38
N LEU A 156 8.01 10.81 -6.69
CA LEU A 156 8.92 9.81 -7.24
C LEU A 156 10.40 10.19 -7.04
N ILE A 157 10.76 11.46 -7.21
CA ILE A 157 12.14 11.94 -6.96
C ILE A 157 12.51 11.78 -5.48
N TRP A 158 11.60 12.11 -4.56
CA TRP A 158 11.81 11.93 -3.13
C TRP A 158 11.98 10.44 -2.78
N LEU A 159 11.13 9.56 -3.31
CA LEU A 159 11.29 8.10 -3.15
C LEU A 159 12.64 7.62 -3.69
N ALA A 160 13.07 8.11 -4.84
CA ALA A 160 14.37 7.75 -5.41
C ALA A 160 15.54 8.23 -4.53
N ALA A 161 15.40 9.36 -3.82
CA ALA A 161 16.40 9.89 -2.92
C ALA A 161 16.51 9.09 -1.60
N ILE A 162 15.39 8.55 -1.10
CA ILE A 162 15.37 7.80 0.17
C ILE A 162 15.53 6.28 0.00
N GLN A 163 15.42 5.76 -1.22
CA GLN A 163 15.57 4.33 -1.47
C GLN A 163 16.95 3.86 -1.02
N ARG A 164 16.98 2.79 -0.22
CA ARG A 164 18.24 2.19 0.24
C ARG A 164 19.00 1.57 -0.93
N THR A 165 20.31 1.37 -0.75
CA THR A 165 21.18 0.77 -1.77
C THR A 165 20.76 -0.64 -2.16
N ASP A 166 20.13 -1.38 -1.24
CA ASP A 166 19.57 -2.71 -1.48
C ASP A 166 18.20 -2.71 -2.18
N GLY A 167 17.67 -1.52 -2.54
CA GLY A 167 16.38 -1.35 -3.21
C GLY A 167 15.17 -1.27 -2.27
N SER A 168 15.36 -1.46 -0.96
CA SER A 168 14.28 -1.38 0.01
C SER A 168 13.90 0.06 0.40
N PHE A 169 12.72 0.18 0.98
CA PHE A 169 12.22 1.38 1.64
C PHE A 169 12.00 1.07 3.13
N PRO A 170 12.03 2.07 4.03
CA PRO A 170 11.52 1.88 5.38
C PRO A 170 10.01 1.56 5.34
N GLN A 171 9.49 0.97 6.41
CA GLN A 171 8.04 0.78 6.57
C GLN A 171 7.32 2.13 6.49
N ASN A 172 7.83 3.11 7.23
CA ASN A 172 7.48 4.51 7.14
C ASN A 172 8.67 5.37 7.57
N SER A 173 8.62 6.65 7.22
CA SER A 173 9.69 7.58 7.57
C SER A 173 9.15 8.95 7.97
N TRP A 174 9.99 9.72 8.65
CA TRP A 174 9.85 11.16 8.69
C TRP A 174 9.97 11.75 7.27
N ILE A 175 9.59 13.02 7.12
CA ILE A 175 9.64 13.75 5.84
C ILE A 175 11.06 13.83 5.24
N ASP A 176 12.09 13.73 6.09
CA ASP A 176 13.50 13.73 5.67
C ASP A 176 13.99 12.34 5.20
N GLY A 177 13.14 11.32 5.25
CA GLY A 177 13.46 9.94 4.87
C GLY A 177 14.02 9.08 6.01
N THR A 178 14.21 9.64 7.21
CA THR A 178 14.66 8.87 8.38
C THR A 178 13.59 7.86 8.78
N ALA A 179 13.94 6.58 8.80
CA ALA A 179 13.01 5.50 9.14
C ALA A 179 12.44 5.69 10.57
N TYR A 180 11.12 5.54 10.71
CA TYR A 180 10.48 5.47 12.02
C TYR A 180 10.29 3.98 12.40
N TRP A 181 9.61 3.21 11.55
CA TRP A 181 9.57 1.75 11.61
C TRP A 181 10.37 1.09 10.49
N SER A 182 10.80 -0.14 10.73
CA SER A 182 11.74 -0.89 9.88
C SER A 182 11.18 -2.19 9.30
N GLY A 183 9.87 -2.45 9.43
CA GLY A 183 9.22 -3.58 8.77
C GLY A 183 9.43 -3.58 7.25
N LEU A 184 9.56 -4.76 6.65
CA LEU A 184 9.79 -4.92 5.20
C LEU A 184 8.49 -5.31 4.50
N GLN A 185 7.90 -4.36 3.80
CA GLN A 185 6.65 -4.54 3.07
C GLN A 185 6.92 -4.58 1.57
N LEU A 186 6.69 -5.72 0.92
CA LEU A 186 7.04 -5.90 -0.50
C LEU A 186 6.18 -5.02 -1.42
N ASP A 187 4.94 -4.73 -1.06
CA ASP A 187 4.08 -3.78 -1.77
C ASP A 187 4.70 -2.38 -1.78
N GLN A 188 5.27 -1.93 -0.66
CA GLN A 188 5.96 -0.64 -0.57
C GLN A 188 7.24 -0.57 -1.43
N ILE A 189 7.88 -1.70 -1.73
CA ILE A 189 9.00 -1.76 -2.70
C ILE A 189 8.48 -1.72 -4.14
N ALA A 190 7.31 -2.30 -4.39
CA ALA A 190 6.70 -2.41 -5.71
C ALA A 190 6.01 -1.11 -6.16
N PHE A 191 5.36 -0.38 -5.25
CA PHE A 191 4.61 0.85 -5.57
C PHE A 191 5.42 1.94 -6.31
N PRO A 192 6.69 2.22 -5.96
CA PRO A 192 7.53 3.17 -6.71
C PRO A 192 7.71 2.81 -8.18
N ILE A 193 7.76 1.50 -8.52
CA ILE A 193 7.83 1.04 -9.92
C ILE A 193 6.53 1.41 -10.64
N LEU A 194 5.36 1.18 -10.01
CA LEU A 194 4.06 1.53 -10.58
C LEU A 194 3.91 3.04 -10.80
N LEU A 195 4.33 3.87 -9.82
CA LEU A 195 4.30 5.33 -9.96
C LEU A 195 5.19 5.80 -11.12
N ALA A 196 6.41 5.27 -11.20
CA ALA A 196 7.34 5.60 -12.27
C ALA A 196 6.81 5.20 -13.65
N TRP A 197 6.19 4.02 -13.74
CA TRP A 197 5.55 3.54 -14.97
C TRP A 197 4.40 4.43 -15.42
N TRP A 198 3.50 4.82 -14.52
CA TRP A 198 2.38 5.71 -14.86
C TRP A 198 2.83 7.11 -15.26
N LEU A 199 3.84 7.66 -14.58
CA LEU A 199 4.48 8.92 -14.99
C LEU A 199 5.11 8.79 -16.38
N HIS A 200 5.75 7.65 -16.68
CA HIS A 200 6.30 7.37 -18.01
C HIS A 200 5.21 7.34 -19.09
N LYS A 201 4.14 6.55 -18.87
CA LYS A 201 3.02 6.44 -19.82
C LYS A 201 2.27 7.76 -20.05
N ARG A 202 2.35 8.69 -19.11
CA ARG A 202 1.81 10.06 -19.26
C ARG A 202 2.81 11.10 -19.74
N GLY A 203 4.04 10.72 -20.07
CA GLY A 203 5.09 11.66 -20.48
C GLY A 203 5.47 12.68 -19.38
N ALA A 204 5.17 12.36 -18.11
CA ALA A 204 5.25 13.25 -16.97
C ALA A 204 6.56 13.14 -16.17
N LEU A 205 7.54 12.37 -16.67
CA LEU A 205 8.86 12.24 -16.02
C LEU A 205 9.78 13.45 -16.24
N GLY A 206 9.52 14.26 -17.27
CA GLY A 206 10.42 15.33 -17.70
C GLY A 206 11.85 14.81 -17.95
N LEU A 207 12.83 15.40 -17.26
CA LEU A 207 14.24 15.00 -17.35
C LEU A 207 14.64 13.93 -16.32
N PHE A 208 13.77 13.59 -15.38
CA PHE A 208 14.09 12.58 -14.37
C PHE A 208 14.17 11.19 -15.03
N ARG A 209 15.07 10.34 -14.52
CA ARG A 209 15.35 9.00 -15.04
C ARG A 209 15.30 8.00 -13.89
N PRO A 210 14.15 7.33 -13.64
CA PRO A 210 13.96 6.50 -12.45
C PRO A 210 14.62 5.11 -12.53
N ARG A 211 15.44 4.86 -13.55
CA ARG A 211 15.97 3.52 -13.88
C ARG A 211 16.61 2.84 -12.67
N ALA A 212 17.49 3.55 -11.96
CA ALA A 212 18.17 2.99 -10.79
C ALA A 212 17.17 2.55 -9.70
N THR A 213 16.15 3.37 -9.45
CA THR A 213 15.10 3.08 -8.46
C THR A 213 14.33 1.81 -8.81
N ILE A 214 13.95 1.67 -10.08
CA ILE A 214 13.16 0.54 -10.57
C ILE A 214 13.95 -0.74 -10.57
N VAL A 215 15.17 -0.70 -11.10
CA VAL A 215 16.05 -1.86 -11.20
C VAL A 215 16.37 -2.41 -9.81
N ARG A 216 16.72 -1.55 -8.86
CA ARG A 216 16.99 -1.96 -7.48
C ARG A 216 15.75 -2.53 -6.80
N ALA A 217 14.59 -1.90 -6.99
CA ALA A 217 13.33 -2.40 -6.45
C ALA A 217 12.97 -3.77 -7.04
N ALA A 218 13.05 -3.95 -8.36
CA ALA A 218 12.76 -5.21 -9.03
C ALA A 218 13.72 -6.33 -8.57
N ALA A 219 15.02 -6.05 -8.50
CA ALA A 219 16.01 -7.01 -7.97
C ALA A 219 15.71 -7.39 -6.51
N ARG A 220 15.36 -6.41 -5.68
CA ARG A 220 14.98 -6.65 -4.27
C ARG A 220 13.71 -7.49 -4.16
N LEU A 221 12.71 -7.23 -4.98
CA LEU A 221 11.48 -8.03 -5.05
C LEU A 221 11.76 -9.47 -5.45
N ILE A 222 12.65 -9.71 -6.41
CA ILE A 222 13.03 -11.07 -6.85
C ILE A 222 13.80 -11.83 -5.76
N LEU A 223 14.71 -11.15 -5.06
CA LEU A 223 15.50 -11.76 -3.98
C LEU A 223 14.68 -12.01 -2.71
N GLN A 224 13.65 -11.20 -2.46
CA GLN A 224 12.85 -11.30 -1.25
C GLN A 224 11.55 -12.10 -1.48
N GLY A 225 10.82 -11.89 -2.57
CA GLY A 225 9.52 -12.52 -2.81
C GLY A 225 9.56 -14.06 -2.78
N PRO A 226 8.39 -14.71 -2.60
CA PRO A 226 7.03 -14.14 -2.64
C PRO A 226 6.51 -13.61 -1.30
N VAL A 227 7.16 -13.97 -0.20
CA VAL A 227 6.61 -13.81 1.15
C VAL A 227 6.94 -12.43 1.70
N THR A 228 5.92 -11.64 2.02
CA THR A 228 6.13 -10.34 2.67
C THR A 228 6.32 -10.52 4.18
N THR A 229 7.11 -9.64 4.81
CA THR A 229 7.23 -9.67 6.28
C THR A 229 6.02 -9.05 6.98
N GLN A 230 5.30 -8.20 6.26
CA GLN A 230 4.04 -7.59 6.68
C GLN A 230 3.18 -7.34 5.43
N ASP A 231 1.87 -7.59 5.54
CA ASP A 231 0.88 -7.19 4.55
C ASP A 231 0.59 -5.68 4.61
N ARG A 232 -0.33 -5.19 3.77
CA ARG A 232 -0.67 -3.76 3.71
C ARG A 232 -1.23 -3.18 5.01
N TRP A 233 -1.72 -4.04 5.91
CA TRP A 233 -2.19 -3.66 7.24
C TRP A 233 -1.09 -3.64 8.29
N GLU A 234 0.14 -3.97 7.89
CA GLU A 234 1.36 -3.88 8.69
C GLU A 234 1.42 -4.89 9.86
N GLU A 235 0.69 -6.00 9.76
CA GLU A 235 0.43 -6.88 10.90
C GLU A 235 0.99 -8.28 10.73
N ASN A 236 0.81 -8.91 9.56
CA ASN A 236 1.11 -10.34 9.39
C ASN A 236 2.06 -10.61 8.22
N ALA A 237 3.02 -11.50 8.46
CA ALA A 237 3.90 -12.05 7.43
C ALA A 237 3.22 -13.20 6.68
N GLY A 238 3.55 -13.37 5.39
CA GLY A 238 3.03 -14.50 4.62
C GLY A 238 2.83 -14.23 3.13
N TYR A 239 2.05 -15.11 2.50
CA TYR A 239 1.58 -14.96 1.12
C TYR A 239 0.27 -14.16 1.14
N SER A 240 0.36 -12.87 0.80
CA SER A 240 -0.80 -11.96 0.76
C SER A 240 -1.26 -11.75 -0.68
N PRO A 241 -2.56 -11.96 -1.02
CA PRO A 241 -3.10 -11.65 -2.34
C PRO A 241 -2.82 -10.20 -2.76
N SER A 242 -3.02 -9.24 -1.86
CA SER A 242 -2.82 -7.82 -2.16
C SER A 242 -1.35 -7.52 -2.44
N THR A 243 -0.43 -8.00 -1.60
CA THR A 243 1.00 -7.77 -1.82
C THR A 243 1.49 -8.45 -3.10
N LEU A 244 1.12 -9.70 -3.34
CA LEU A 244 1.48 -10.43 -4.56
C LEU A 244 0.93 -9.72 -5.81
N ALA A 245 -0.29 -9.18 -5.74
CA ALA A 245 -0.87 -8.42 -6.85
C ALA A 245 -0.02 -7.21 -7.22
N VAL A 246 0.38 -6.39 -6.23
CA VAL A 246 1.21 -5.21 -6.46
C VAL A 246 2.60 -5.60 -6.99
N VAL A 247 3.21 -6.66 -6.45
CA VAL A 247 4.52 -7.15 -6.89
C VAL A 247 4.49 -7.65 -8.33
N ILE A 248 3.51 -8.49 -8.70
CA ILE A 248 3.36 -8.99 -10.07
C ILE A 248 3.17 -7.81 -11.04
N ALA A 249 2.26 -6.89 -10.71
CA ALA A 249 1.97 -5.72 -11.53
C ALA A 249 3.22 -4.85 -11.74
N ALA A 250 3.97 -4.61 -10.66
CA ALA A 250 5.21 -3.82 -10.70
C ALA A 250 6.30 -4.50 -11.55
N LEU A 251 6.50 -5.81 -11.42
CA LEU A 251 7.48 -6.54 -12.20
C LEU A 251 7.10 -6.58 -13.69
N VAL A 252 5.83 -6.72 -14.02
CA VAL A 252 5.35 -6.60 -15.41
C VAL A 252 5.62 -5.19 -15.96
N CYS A 253 5.35 -4.13 -15.18
CA CYS A 253 5.68 -2.75 -15.59
C CYS A 253 7.19 -2.56 -15.79
N ALA A 254 8.03 -3.15 -14.93
CA ALA A 254 9.48 -3.10 -15.07
C ALA A 254 9.96 -3.81 -16.34
N ALA A 255 9.36 -4.95 -16.69
CA ALA A 255 9.68 -5.69 -17.92
C ALA A 255 9.23 -4.97 -19.20
N GLU A 256 8.05 -4.34 -19.18
CA GLU A 256 7.62 -3.51 -20.31
C GLU A 256 8.60 -2.36 -20.54
N TRP A 257 9.04 -1.71 -19.46
CA TRP A 257 10.00 -0.62 -19.58
C TRP A 257 11.39 -1.09 -20.05
N ALA A 258 11.82 -2.28 -19.62
CA ALA A 258 13.04 -2.89 -20.13
C ALA A 258 12.93 -3.14 -21.65
N THR A 259 11.75 -3.56 -22.13
CA THR A 259 11.47 -3.73 -23.56
C THR A 259 11.53 -2.40 -24.32
N ASP A 260 10.94 -1.33 -23.77
CA ASP A 260 11.00 0.03 -24.34
C ASP A 260 12.46 0.55 -24.49
N PHE A 261 13.39 0.03 -23.68
CA PHE A 261 14.82 0.33 -23.77
C PHE A 261 15.66 -0.73 -24.51
N CYS A 262 15.03 -1.66 -25.23
CA CYS A 262 15.69 -2.75 -25.95
C CYS A 262 16.53 -3.68 -25.02
N LYS A 263 16.11 -3.85 -23.76
CA LYS A 263 16.70 -4.76 -22.76
C LYS A 263 15.84 -6.01 -22.61
N THR A 264 15.71 -6.76 -23.70
CA THR A 264 14.79 -7.89 -23.82
C THR A 264 15.16 -9.06 -22.90
N ASP A 265 16.44 -9.29 -22.68
CA ASP A 265 16.93 -10.34 -21.78
C ASP A 265 16.52 -10.10 -20.32
N VAL A 266 16.58 -8.84 -19.86
CA VAL A 266 16.10 -8.42 -18.54
C VAL A 266 14.58 -8.53 -18.47
N ALA A 267 13.87 -8.11 -19.52
CA ALA A 267 12.42 -8.21 -19.59
C ALA A 267 11.97 -9.68 -19.46
N ASP A 268 12.60 -10.59 -20.20
CA ASP A 268 12.32 -12.02 -20.13
C ASP A 268 12.63 -12.61 -18.75
N PHE A 269 13.73 -12.18 -18.12
CA PHE A 269 14.10 -12.62 -16.78
C PHE A 269 13.07 -12.18 -15.73
N VAL A 270 12.65 -10.92 -15.76
CA VAL A 270 11.66 -10.36 -14.83
C VAL A 270 10.28 -10.99 -15.07
N LEU A 271 9.87 -11.17 -16.32
CA LEU A 271 8.60 -11.82 -16.67
C LEU A 271 8.58 -13.28 -16.24
N ALA A 272 9.69 -14.02 -16.36
CA ALA A 272 9.76 -15.40 -15.87
C ALA A 272 9.45 -15.50 -14.36
N TYR A 273 9.95 -14.54 -13.56
CA TYR A 273 9.63 -14.48 -12.14
C TYR A 273 8.18 -14.05 -11.89
N ALA A 274 7.68 -13.03 -12.60
CA ALA A 274 6.29 -12.57 -12.47
C ALA A 274 5.27 -13.66 -12.85
N ASP A 275 5.55 -14.43 -13.89
CA ASP A 275 4.71 -15.56 -14.34
C ASP A 275 4.70 -16.70 -13.32
N TRP A 276 5.84 -16.98 -12.69
CA TRP A 276 5.92 -17.93 -11.59
C TRP A 276 5.06 -17.49 -10.41
N LEU A 277 5.14 -16.21 -10.00
CA LEU A 277 4.26 -15.68 -8.97
C LEU A 277 2.78 -15.82 -9.36
N ALA A 278 2.39 -15.35 -10.55
CA ALA A 278 1.01 -15.34 -11.04
C ALA A 278 0.39 -16.74 -11.11
N ALA A 279 1.19 -17.76 -11.43
CA ALA A 279 0.77 -19.16 -11.47
C ALA A 279 0.54 -19.78 -10.09
N HIS A 280 1.23 -19.29 -9.05
CA HIS A 280 1.15 -19.84 -7.70
C HIS A 280 0.26 -19.03 -6.74
N VAL A 281 -0.23 -17.85 -7.15
CA VAL A 281 -1.13 -17.01 -6.32
C VAL A 281 -2.27 -17.83 -5.72
N ASP A 282 -2.94 -18.65 -6.52
CA ASP A 282 -4.09 -19.42 -6.04
C ASP A 282 -3.67 -20.52 -5.07
N GLU A 283 -2.57 -21.23 -5.34
CA GLU A 283 -2.02 -22.24 -4.42
C GLU A 283 -1.73 -21.64 -3.05
N TRP A 284 -1.10 -20.46 -3.03
CA TRP A 284 -0.69 -19.83 -1.79
C TRP A 284 -1.79 -19.10 -1.05
N THR A 285 -2.88 -18.70 -1.71
CA THR A 285 -3.82 -17.72 -1.13
C THR A 285 -5.30 -18.10 -1.20
N VAL A 286 -5.63 -19.25 -1.79
CA VAL A 286 -7.01 -19.76 -1.86
C VAL A 286 -7.15 -20.95 -0.93
N THR A 287 -8.13 -20.90 -0.03
CA THR A 287 -8.56 -22.11 0.68
C THR A 287 -9.44 -22.95 -0.23
N THR A 288 -9.41 -24.28 -0.07
CA THR A 288 -10.37 -25.23 -0.67
C THR A 288 -11.24 -25.91 0.37
N GLN A 289 -11.09 -25.53 1.64
CA GLN A 289 -11.78 -26.07 2.81
C GLN A 289 -12.45 -24.95 3.62
N GLY A 290 -12.84 -23.86 2.96
CA GLY A 290 -13.54 -22.75 3.56
C GLY A 290 -14.87 -23.19 4.20
N GLU A 291 -15.15 -22.63 5.37
CA GLU A 291 -16.33 -22.97 6.19
C GLU A 291 -17.12 -21.74 6.67
N LEU A 292 -16.67 -20.52 6.31
CA LEU A 292 -17.34 -19.26 6.70
C LEU A 292 -18.72 -19.09 6.09
N VAL A 293 -18.95 -19.66 4.91
CA VAL A 293 -20.20 -19.54 4.17
C VAL A 293 -20.59 -20.90 3.62
N GLU A 294 -21.79 -21.36 4.00
CA GLU A 294 -22.32 -22.65 3.56
C GLU A 294 -22.36 -22.74 2.03
N GLY A 295 -21.81 -23.83 1.48
CA GLY A 295 -21.72 -24.06 0.04
C GLY A 295 -20.49 -23.48 -0.65
N ILE A 296 -19.74 -22.55 -0.03
CA ILE A 296 -18.56 -21.90 -0.65
C ILE A 296 -17.28 -22.34 0.05
N ARG A 297 -16.69 -23.43 -0.46
CA ARG A 297 -15.43 -23.97 0.09
C ARG A 297 -14.18 -23.33 -0.49
N ARG A 298 -14.26 -22.73 -1.69
CA ARG A 298 -13.12 -22.19 -2.40
C ARG A 298 -13.20 -20.67 -2.48
N HIS A 299 -12.29 -19.98 -1.81
CA HIS A 299 -12.20 -18.52 -1.83
C HIS A 299 -10.82 -18.03 -1.40
N TYR A 300 -10.47 -16.80 -1.77
CA TYR A 300 -9.27 -16.13 -1.29
C TYR A 300 -9.37 -15.83 0.20
N ILE A 301 -8.28 -16.10 0.92
CA ILE A 301 -8.13 -15.76 2.33
C ILE A 301 -7.33 -14.46 2.45
N ARG A 302 -7.32 -13.83 3.63
CA ARG A 302 -6.54 -12.60 3.86
C ARG A 302 -5.05 -12.80 3.55
N ILE A 303 -4.46 -13.83 4.13
CA ILE A 303 -3.04 -14.15 4.02
C ILE A 303 -2.80 -15.59 4.49
N THR A 304 -1.93 -16.33 3.79
CA THR A 304 -1.39 -17.60 4.32
C THR A 304 -0.13 -17.30 5.11
N PRO A 305 -0.16 -17.40 6.45
CA PRO A 305 0.96 -16.99 7.28
C PRO A 305 2.13 -17.96 7.16
N THR A 306 3.33 -17.39 7.20
CA THR A 306 4.57 -18.17 7.29
C THR A 306 5.67 -17.34 7.95
N ASP A 307 6.76 -17.97 8.38
CA ASP A 307 7.87 -17.28 9.03
C ASP A 307 8.54 -16.32 8.02
N PRO A 308 8.67 -15.02 8.32
CA PRO A 308 9.30 -14.06 7.40
C PRO A 308 10.80 -14.28 7.19
N ASN A 309 11.50 -14.93 8.13
CA ASN A 309 12.93 -15.20 8.09
C ASN A 309 13.25 -16.57 7.49
N ALA A 310 12.36 -17.55 7.69
CA ALA A 310 12.46 -18.87 7.08
C ALA A 310 11.11 -19.30 6.45
N PRO A 311 10.66 -18.63 5.38
CA PRO A 311 9.38 -18.92 4.73
C PRO A 311 9.23 -20.40 4.38
N ASP A 312 8.08 -20.98 4.69
CA ASP A 312 7.70 -22.28 4.16
C ASP A 312 7.29 -22.13 2.68
N PRO A 313 8.02 -22.73 1.73
CA PRO A 313 7.69 -22.63 0.31
C PRO A 313 6.41 -23.36 -0.10
N HIS A 314 5.84 -24.18 0.79
CA HIS A 314 4.68 -25.04 0.59
C HIS A 314 3.64 -24.83 1.71
N ALA A 315 3.53 -23.59 2.22
CA ALA A 315 2.55 -23.26 3.24
C ALA A 315 1.11 -23.54 2.72
N ASP A 316 0.33 -24.28 3.50
CA ASP A 316 -1.04 -24.69 3.13
C ASP A 316 -2.07 -23.76 3.78
N ALA A 317 -2.75 -22.99 2.93
CA ALA A 317 -3.83 -22.07 3.30
C ALA A 317 -4.95 -22.76 4.10
N ASN A 318 -5.17 -24.06 3.92
CA ASN A 318 -6.20 -24.82 4.63
C ASN A 318 -5.84 -25.13 6.07
N THR A 319 -4.55 -25.35 6.39
CA THR A 319 -4.13 -25.80 7.72
C THR A 319 -3.41 -24.74 8.54
N ALA A 320 -2.94 -23.67 7.90
CA ALA A 320 -2.21 -22.61 8.57
C ALA A 320 -3.05 -21.91 9.65
N MET A 321 -2.39 -21.49 10.72
CA MET A 321 -2.97 -20.70 11.81
C MET A 321 -2.39 -19.29 11.79
N ILE A 322 -3.24 -18.28 11.96
CA ILE A 322 -2.86 -16.87 11.96
C ILE A 322 -3.18 -16.22 13.31
N GLN A 323 -2.18 -15.52 13.87
CA GLN A 323 -2.37 -14.65 15.03
C GLN A 323 -2.75 -13.25 14.55
N ILE A 324 -3.97 -12.84 14.84
CA ILE A 324 -4.47 -11.50 14.52
C ILE A 324 -3.97 -10.51 15.58
N ALA A 325 -3.52 -9.35 15.10
CA ALA A 325 -3.03 -8.25 15.92
C ALA A 325 -4.16 -7.60 16.75
N ASN A 326 -3.79 -6.65 17.61
CA ASN A 326 -4.74 -5.77 18.30
C ASN A 326 -5.80 -6.49 19.15
N GLY A 327 -5.46 -7.67 19.69
CA GLY A 327 -6.36 -8.49 20.50
C GLY A 327 -7.29 -9.41 19.70
N GLY A 328 -7.11 -9.52 18.37
CA GLY A 328 -7.99 -10.35 17.52
C GLY A 328 -7.88 -11.86 17.74
N GLY A 329 -6.80 -12.36 18.36
CA GLY A 329 -6.65 -13.77 18.74
C GLY A 329 -6.11 -14.68 17.63
N LEU A 330 -6.01 -15.98 17.93
CA LEU A 330 -5.48 -17.01 17.03
C LEU A 330 -6.63 -17.72 16.28
N HIS A 331 -6.54 -17.79 14.95
CA HIS A 331 -7.59 -18.37 14.09
C HIS A 331 -7.00 -19.26 12.99
N PRO A 332 -7.76 -20.22 12.44
CA PRO A 332 -7.41 -20.84 11.17
C PRO A 332 -7.34 -19.78 10.07
N ALA A 333 -6.25 -19.73 9.29
CA ALA A 333 -6.06 -18.74 8.24
C ALA A 333 -7.17 -18.80 7.18
N ARG A 334 -7.65 -20.01 6.86
CA ARG A 334 -8.82 -20.25 6.00
C ARG A 334 -10.12 -19.58 6.45
N ASN A 335 -10.20 -19.16 7.71
CA ASN A 335 -11.37 -18.50 8.29
C ASN A 335 -11.14 -17.00 8.51
N VAL A 336 -10.04 -16.43 8.00
CA VAL A 336 -9.80 -14.98 8.02
C VAL A 336 -9.78 -14.47 6.59
N VAL A 337 -10.78 -13.67 6.24
CA VAL A 337 -11.00 -13.14 4.89
C VAL A 337 -10.93 -11.63 4.90
N GLY A 338 -10.55 -11.06 3.75
CA GLY A 338 -10.42 -9.62 3.53
C GLY A 338 -10.57 -9.28 2.06
N GLY A 339 -10.78 -8.01 1.75
CA GLY A 339 -10.86 -7.50 0.37
C GLY A 339 -9.51 -7.51 -0.38
N ASP A 340 -8.45 -8.10 0.18
CA ASP A 340 -7.08 -8.03 -0.32
C ASP A 340 -6.93 -8.61 -1.75
N PHE A 341 -7.73 -9.61 -2.11
CA PHE A 341 -7.73 -10.19 -3.45
C PHE A 341 -8.27 -9.25 -4.53
N LEU A 342 -9.02 -8.19 -4.17
CA LEU A 342 -9.53 -7.21 -5.13
C LEU A 342 -8.40 -6.54 -5.91
N HIS A 343 -7.19 -6.46 -5.34
CA HIS A 343 -6.01 -5.94 -6.03
C HIS A 343 -5.58 -6.82 -7.21
N LEU A 344 -5.81 -8.14 -7.16
CA LEU A 344 -5.56 -9.03 -8.30
C LEU A 344 -6.42 -8.62 -9.50
N VAL A 345 -7.67 -8.21 -9.27
CA VAL A 345 -8.55 -7.69 -10.32
C VAL A 345 -8.14 -6.27 -10.72
N ARG A 346 -7.91 -5.39 -9.74
CA ARG A 346 -7.56 -3.98 -9.95
C ARG A 346 -6.35 -3.82 -10.87
N PHE A 347 -5.31 -4.64 -10.66
CA PHE A 347 -4.07 -4.59 -11.43
C PHE A 347 -4.06 -5.52 -12.66
N GLY A 348 -5.18 -6.21 -12.97
CA GLY A 348 -5.31 -7.01 -14.19
C GLY A 348 -4.66 -8.39 -14.14
N ILE A 349 -4.57 -9.01 -12.97
CA ILE A 349 -3.97 -10.35 -12.78
C ILE A 349 -5.04 -11.45 -12.78
N ARG A 350 -6.26 -11.11 -12.37
CA ARG A 350 -7.43 -11.99 -12.39
C ARG A 350 -8.62 -11.32 -13.08
N ASP A 351 -9.43 -12.13 -13.74
CA ASP A 351 -10.68 -11.69 -14.33
C ASP A 351 -11.69 -11.38 -13.21
N PRO A 352 -12.44 -10.25 -13.27
CA PRO A 352 -13.47 -9.93 -12.28
C PRO A 352 -14.58 -10.99 -12.15
N ASN A 353 -14.81 -11.78 -13.21
CA ASN A 353 -15.83 -12.82 -13.29
C ASN A 353 -15.29 -14.24 -13.02
N ASP A 354 -13.99 -14.38 -12.73
CA ASP A 354 -13.42 -15.65 -12.31
C ASP A 354 -14.23 -16.25 -11.14
N ALA A 355 -14.44 -17.57 -11.15
CA ALA A 355 -15.27 -18.24 -10.17
C ALA A 355 -14.78 -18.02 -8.73
N ILE A 356 -13.46 -18.08 -8.50
CA ILE A 356 -12.88 -17.86 -7.16
C ILE A 356 -13.11 -16.42 -6.73
N VAL A 357 -12.94 -15.47 -7.65
CA VAL A 357 -13.15 -14.04 -7.37
C VAL A 357 -14.59 -13.79 -6.95
N ARG A 358 -15.57 -14.32 -7.69
CA ARG A 358 -17.01 -14.18 -7.36
C ARG A 358 -17.37 -14.88 -6.05
N ASP A 359 -16.87 -16.09 -5.82
CA ASP A 359 -17.06 -16.83 -4.57
C ASP A 359 -16.47 -16.04 -3.39
N SER A 360 -15.30 -15.42 -3.57
CA SER A 360 -14.63 -14.59 -2.56
C SER A 360 -15.40 -13.30 -2.28
N ILE A 361 -16.00 -12.68 -3.29
CA ILE A 361 -16.89 -11.53 -3.14
C ILE A 361 -18.09 -11.89 -2.25
N GLU A 362 -18.75 -13.01 -2.52
CA GLU A 362 -19.89 -13.46 -1.72
C GLU A 362 -19.49 -13.74 -0.27
N VAL A 363 -18.32 -14.32 -0.05
CA VAL A 363 -17.77 -14.58 1.28
C VAL A 363 -17.48 -13.28 2.03
N ILE A 364 -16.76 -12.32 1.45
CA ILE A 364 -16.46 -11.06 2.14
C ILE A 364 -17.72 -10.21 2.38
N ASP A 365 -18.71 -10.28 1.49
CA ASP A 365 -19.96 -9.55 1.65
C ASP A 365 -20.80 -10.13 2.80
N ARG A 366 -20.78 -11.45 3.03
CA ARG A 366 -21.47 -12.05 4.18
C ARG A 366 -20.75 -11.82 5.50
N VAL A 367 -19.43 -11.72 5.48
CA VAL A 367 -18.61 -11.72 6.70
C VAL A 367 -18.20 -10.32 7.14
N LEU A 368 -17.93 -9.40 6.20
CA LEU A 368 -17.27 -8.11 6.49
C LEU A 368 -18.13 -6.89 6.17
N LYS A 369 -19.21 -7.04 5.40
CA LYS A 369 -20.07 -5.93 4.99
C LYS A 369 -21.00 -5.51 6.12
N HIS A 370 -21.10 -4.20 6.32
CA HIS A 370 -22.09 -3.59 7.17
C HIS A 370 -22.93 -2.61 6.34
N GLU A 371 -24.26 -2.73 6.46
CA GLU A 371 -25.17 -1.72 5.93
C GLU A 371 -25.21 -0.52 6.89
N LEU A 372 -24.78 0.64 6.39
CA LEU A 372 -24.77 1.91 7.10
C LEU A 372 -25.80 2.86 6.48
N PRO A 373 -26.27 3.91 7.20
CA PRO A 373 -27.28 4.84 6.67
C PRO A 373 -26.92 5.48 5.32
N GLN A 374 -25.62 5.66 5.06
CA GLN A 374 -25.05 6.27 3.86
C GLN A 374 -24.91 5.28 2.69
N GLY A 375 -24.86 3.99 2.98
CA GLY A 375 -24.50 2.94 2.03
C GLY A 375 -23.62 1.86 2.66
N PRO A 376 -23.16 0.88 1.87
CA PRO A 376 -22.41 -0.25 2.40
C PRO A 376 -20.97 0.13 2.77
N GLY A 377 -20.49 -0.37 3.90
CA GLY A 377 -19.09 -0.29 4.32
C GLY A 377 -18.53 -1.69 4.61
N TRP A 378 -17.21 -1.85 4.51
CA TRP A 378 -16.53 -3.12 4.82
C TRP A 378 -15.46 -2.91 5.89
N ARG A 379 -15.29 -3.90 6.75
CA ARG A 379 -14.11 -4.01 7.64
C ARG A 379 -12.91 -4.56 6.86
N ARG A 380 -11.69 -4.33 7.37
CA ARG A 380 -10.44 -4.80 6.74
C ARG A 380 -10.44 -6.33 6.57
N TYR A 381 -10.76 -7.02 7.66
CA TYR A 381 -10.91 -8.47 7.75
C TYR A 381 -11.65 -8.83 9.05
N ASN A 382 -12.12 -10.07 9.20
CA ASN A 382 -12.83 -10.49 10.41
C ASN A 382 -11.88 -10.69 11.60
N HIS A 383 -12.36 -10.39 12.81
CA HIS A 383 -11.56 -10.35 14.05
C HIS A 383 -10.53 -9.21 14.12
N ASP A 384 -10.58 -8.25 13.19
CA ASP A 384 -9.81 -7.02 13.27
C ASP A 384 -10.07 -6.28 14.60
N GLY A 385 -9.01 -5.96 15.32
CA GLY A 385 -9.04 -5.25 16.59
C GLY A 385 -8.59 -3.79 16.51
N TYR A 386 -8.19 -3.28 15.35
CA TYR A 386 -7.71 -1.90 15.20
C TYR A 386 -8.86 -0.91 15.04
N GLY A 387 -9.46 -0.50 16.15
CA GLY A 387 -10.50 0.50 16.13
C GLY A 387 -11.08 0.79 17.51
N GLN A 388 -12.02 1.72 17.54
CA GLN A 388 -12.77 2.09 18.74
C GLN A 388 -13.37 0.85 19.42
N LYS A 389 -13.36 0.78 20.75
CA LYS A 389 -14.02 -0.28 21.52
C LYS A 389 -15.54 -0.19 21.38
N ASP A 390 -16.27 -1.27 21.70
CA ASP A 390 -17.74 -1.32 21.56
C ASP A 390 -18.50 -0.37 22.50
N ASP A 391 -17.88 0.05 23.59
CA ASP A 391 -18.39 1.10 24.49
C ASP A 391 -18.07 2.52 24.01
N GLY A 392 -17.41 2.66 22.85
CA GLY A 392 -16.96 3.94 22.31
C GLY A 392 -15.64 4.42 22.93
N GLY A 393 -14.95 3.62 23.75
CA GLY A 393 -13.62 3.93 24.26
C GLY A 393 -12.55 3.95 23.16
N ALA A 394 -11.56 4.84 23.30
CA ALA A 394 -10.46 5.00 22.35
C ALA A 394 -9.62 3.71 22.21
N PHE A 395 -8.99 3.55 21.05
CA PHE A 395 -8.07 2.44 20.82
C PHE A 395 -6.76 2.62 21.60
N ASP A 396 -6.43 1.61 22.39
CA ASP A 396 -5.28 1.59 23.31
C ASP A 396 -4.29 0.45 23.00
N GLY A 397 -4.39 -0.14 21.80
CA GLY A 397 -3.71 -1.38 21.42
C GLY A 397 -4.66 -2.57 21.29
N THR A 398 -5.89 -2.46 21.79
CA THR A 398 -6.96 -3.44 21.57
C THR A 398 -8.31 -2.76 21.32
N GLY A 399 -9.15 -3.38 20.51
CA GLY A 399 -10.47 -2.83 20.19
C GLY A 399 -11.23 -3.67 19.17
N VAL A 400 -12.03 -2.99 18.35
CA VAL A 400 -12.80 -3.60 17.26
C VAL A 400 -12.61 -2.74 16.02
N GLY A 401 -12.02 -3.34 14.98
CA GLY A 401 -11.88 -2.70 13.68
C GLY A 401 -13.25 -2.35 13.09
N ARG A 402 -13.38 -1.12 12.59
CA ARG A 402 -14.65 -0.60 12.05
C ARG A 402 -14.63 -0.57 10.52
N CYS A 403 -15.67 -0.04 9.89
CA CYS A 403 -15.73 0.05 8.44
C CYS A 403 -14.78 1.12 7.89
N TRP A 404 -14.10 0.82 6.79
CA TRP A 404 -13.15 1.73 6.14
C TRP A 404 -13.72 2.28 4.83
N PRO A 405 -13.80 3.62 4.65
CA PRO A 405 -14.25 4.22 3.39
C PRO A 405 -13.41 3.77 2.17
N ILE A 406 -12.10 3.55 2.32
CA ILE A 406 -11.26 3.03 1.21
C ILE A 406 -11.78 1.70 0.65
N LEU A 407 -12.32 0.81 1.50
CA LEU A 407 -12.79 -0.51 1.05
C LEU A 407 -14.09 -0.43 0.26
N THR A 408 -14.89 0.61 0.53
CA THR A 408 -16.05 0.96 -0.31
C THR A 408 -15.58 1.41 -1.70
N GLY A 409 -14.51 2.20 -1.76
CA GLY A 409 -13.87 2.60 -3.01
C GLY A 409 -13.27 1.41 -3.78
N GLU A 410 -12.55 0.52 -3.09
CA GLU A 410 -11.98 -0.70 -3.68
C GLU A 410 -13.07 -1.63 -4.23
N ARG A 411 -14.19 -1.79 -3.51
CA ARG A 411 -15.37 -2.51 -4.00
C ARG A 411 -15.94 -1.86 -5.26
N GLY A 412 -16.08 -0.52 -5.27
CA GLY A 412 -16.52 0.22 -6.46
C GLY A 412 -15.62 0.01 -7.68
N HIS A 413 -14.31 -0.09 -7.48
CA HIS A 413 -13.37 -0.42 -8.56
C HIS A 413 -13.55 -1.83 -9.11
N TYR A 414 -13.87 -2.80 -8.25
CA TYR A 414 -14.22 -4.15 -8.68
C TYR A 414 -15.53 -4.18 -9.47
N GLU A 415 -16.57 -3.51 -8.96
CA GLU A 415 -17.89 -3.46 -9.61
C GLU A 415 -17.80 -2.85 -11.00
N LEU A 416 -17.01 -1.78 -11.17
CA LEU A 416 -16.71 -1.23 -12.48
C LEU A 416 -16.00 -2.25 -13.39
N ALA A 417 -15.04 -3.02 -12.87
CA ALA A 417 -14.36 -4.06 -13.63
C ALA A 417 -15.30 -5.20 -14.03
N ALA A 418 -16.25 -5.56 -13.18
CA ALA A 418 -17.31 -6.53 -13.45
C ALA A 418 -18.41 -5.98 -14.39
N GLY A 419 -18.30 -4.73 -14.86
CA GLY A 419 -19.22 -4.10 -15.81
C GLY A 419 -20.45 -3.46 -15.17
N HIS A 420 -20.39 -3.13 -13.88
CA HIS A 420 -21.48 -2.52 -13.12
C HIS A 420 -21.18 -1.01 -12.87
N ASP A 421 -22.18 -0.18 -12.62
CA ASP A 421 -21.96 1.27 -12.38
C ASP A 421 -21.40 1.50 -10.97
N PRO A 422 -20.20 2.10 -10.82
CA PRO A 422 -19.63 2.39 -9.51
C PRO A 422 -20.23 3.62 -8.81
N LYS A 423 -21.17 4.36 -9.44
CA LYS A 423 -21.77 5.58 -8.85
C LYS A 423 -22.27 5.40 -7.41
N PRO A 424 -22.95 4.30 -7.04
CA PRO A 424 -23.42 4.12 -5.66
C PRO A 424 -22.28 4.12 -4.64
N PHE A 425 -21.10 3.59 -4.99
CA PHE A 425 -19.92 3.58 -4.12
C PHE A 425 -19.28 4.96 -4.02
N ILE A 426 -19.23 5.72 -5.11
CA ILE A 426 -18.82 7.13 -5.11
C ILE A 426 -19.71 7.93 -4.16
N LYS A 427 -21.04 7.77 -4.29
CA LYS A 427 -22.01 8.42 -3.40
C LYS A 427 -21.81 8.03 -1.94
N THR A 428 -21.59 6.74 -1.68
CA THR A 428 -21.38 6.24 -0.31
C THR A 428 -20.13 6.88 0.31
N MET A 429 -19.04 7.00 -0.46
CA MET A 429 -17.85 7.71 0.01
C MET A 429 -18.13 9.19 0.26
N GLU A 430 -18.86 9.89 -0.64
CA GLU A 430 -19.29 11.28 -0.43
C GLU A 430 -20.05 11.46 0.89
N ASP A 431 -21.00 10.57 1.16
CA ASP A 431 -21.82 10.61 2.36
C ASP A 431 -21.07 10.22 3.66
N PHE A 432 -19.95 9.48 3.55
CA PHE A 432 -19.07 9.19 4.70
C PHE A 432 -18.21 10.38 5.14
N SER A 433 -18.11 11.43 4.32
CA SER A 433 -17.36 12.63 4.68
C SER A 433 -18.04 13.42 5.80
N ASN A 434 -17.26 14.20 6.55
CA ASN A 434 -17.82 15.13 7.52
C ASN A 434 -18.35 16.42 6.85
N GLU A 435 -18.88 17.37 7.63
CA GLU A 435 -19.38 18.66 7.12
C GLU A 435 -18.34 19.48 6.33
N GLY A 436 -17.05 19.26 6.60
CA GLY A 436 -15.94 19.88 5.87
C GLY A 436 -15.46 19.09 4.66
N GLY A 437 -16.11 17.96 4.33
CA GLY A 437 -15.77 17.07 3.23
C GLY A 437 -14.52 16.22 3.46
N MET A 438 -14.10 16.01 4.72
CA MET A 438 -12.95 15.16 5.06
C MET A 438 -13.37 13.69 5.11
N LEU A 439 -12.69 12.83 4.35
CA LEU A 439 -12.86 11.39 4.43
C LEU A 439 -11.97 10.83 5.55
N THR A 440 -12.57 10.06 6.44
CA THR A 440 -11.87 9.39 7.55
C THR A 440 -11.27 8.05 7.12
N GLU A 441 -10.39 7.52 7.95
CA GLU A 441 -9.96 6.13 7.92
C GLU A 441 -11.09 5.16 8.30
N GLN A 442 -11.87 5.47 9.36
CA GLN A 442 -12.88 4.55 9.89
C GLN A 442 -14.18 5.26 10.25
N VAL A 443 -15.30 4.66 9.83
CA VAL A 443 -16.66 5.05 10.24
C VAL A 443 -17.25 4.05 11.24
N TRP A 444 -18.02 4.56 12.20
CA TRP A 444 -18.61 3.74 13.25
C TRP A 444 -19.70 2.82 12.69
N ASP A 445 -19.55 1.51 12.89
CA ASP A 445 -20.45 0.47 12.37
C ASP A 445 -21.25 -0.25 13.46
N GLY A 446 -21.20 0.24 14.69
CA GLY A 446 -21.98 -0.22 15.83
C GLY A 446 -23.34 0.50 15.97
N PRO A 447 -24.06 0.26 17.08
CA PRO A 447 -25.24 1.05 17.45
C PRO A 447 -24.84 2.47 17.87
N ASP A 448 -25.75 3.44 17.79
CA ASP A 448 -25.49 4.82 18.25
C ASP A 448 -25.16 4.88 19.75
N LEU A 449 -24.11 5.61 20.12
CA LEU A 449 -23.67 5.83 21.50
C LEU A 449 -23.52 7.35 21.77
N PRO A 450 -24.61 8.04 22.16
CA PRO A 450 -24.56 9.50 22.38
C PRO A 450 -23.55 9.93 23.45
N HIS A 451 -23.37 9.14 24.50
CA HIS A 451 -22.43 9.44 25.59
C HIS A 451 -20.96 9.42 25.15
N ALA A 452 -20.64 8.60 24.13
CA ALA A 452 -19.31 8.50 23.53
C ALA A 452 -19.19 9.28 22.21
N ARG A 453 -20.22 10.05 21.83
CA ARG A 453 -20.32 10.77 20.55
C ARG A 453 -20.12 9.89 19.31
N MET A 454 -20.42 8.59 19.41
CA MET A 454 -20.37 7.67 18.27
C MET A 454 -21.75 7.58 17.63
N LYS A 455 -21.81 7.80 16.31
CA LYS A 455 -23.04 7.71 15.52
C LYS A 455 -22.79 6.81 14.32
N ARG A 456 -23.71 5.90 14.04
CA ARG A 456 -23.58 4.90 12.97
C ARG A 456 -23.38 5.58 11.61
N GLY A 457 -22.30 5.19 10.95
CA GLY A 457 -21.85 5.73 9.68
C GLY A 457 -21.11 7.07 9.75
N CYS A 458 -20.93 7.64 10.95
CA CYS A 458 -20.11 8.85 11.14
C CYS A 458 -18.66 8.48 11.51
N PRO A 459 -17.69 9.41 11.35
CA PRO A 459 -16.29 9.18 11.69
C PRO A 459 -16.08 8.74 13.15
N THR A 460 -15.09 7.86 13.35
CA THR A 460 -14.60 7.45 14.67
C THR A 460 -13.45 8.36 15.15
N GLY A 461 -12.74 7.98 16.22
CA GLY A 461 -11.50 8.64 16.64
C GLY A 461 -10.27 8.33 15.77
N ALA A 462 -10.40 7.49 14.72
CA ALA A 462 -9.31 7.18 13.79
C ALA A 462 -8.87 8.41 12.95
N ALA A 463 -7.85 8.24 12.09
CA ALA A 463 -7.30 9.33 11.30
C ALA A 463 -8.37 10.06 10.46
N MET A 464 -8.36 11.39 10.49
CA MET A 464 -9.19 12.23 9.61
C MET A 464 -8.52 13.60 9.37
N PRO A 465 -8.32 14.00 8.10
CA PRO A 465 -8.59 13.22 6.87
C PRO A 465 -7.57 12.09 6.67
N LEU A 466 -7.95 10.99 6.02
CA LEU A 466 -6.99 10.00 5.51
C LEU A 466 -6.70 10.29 4.03
N CYS A 467 -5.44 10.57 3.67
CA CYS A 467 -5.05 10.82 2.28
C CYS A 467 -5.40 9.64 1.36
N TRP A 468 -5.23 8.41 1.84
CA TRP A 468 -5.58 7.23 1.07
C TRP A 468 -7.08 7.18 0.76
N SER A 469 -7.98 7.51 1.70
CA SER A 469 -9.44 7.63 1.43
C SER A 469 -9.74 8.65 0.34
N HIS A 470 -9.13 9.83 0.39
CA HIS A 470 -9.27 10.85 -0.64
C HIS A 470 -8.70 10.43 -1.99
N ALA A 471 -7.56 9.74 -1.99
CA ALA A 471 -6.91 9.23 -3.19
C ALA A 471 -7.78 8.15 -3.86
N GLU A 472 -8.36 7.25 -3.08
CA GLU A 472 -9.23 6.19 -3.58
C GLU A 472 -10.51 6.77 -4.19
N TYR A 473 -11.13 7.75 -3.54
CA TYR A 473 -12.29 8.46 -4.08
C TYR A 473 -11.98 9.13 -5.43
N VAL A 474 -10.91 9.92 -5.51
CA VAL A 474 -10.46 10.57 -6.76
C VAL A 474 -10.19 9.53 -7.86
N SER A 475 -9.58 8.41 -7.49
CA SER A 475 -9.30 7.31 -8.40
C SER A 475 -10.57 6.68 -8.96
N LEU A 476 -11.58 6.45 -8.12
CA LEU A 476 -12.86 5.87 -8.51
C LEU A 476 -13.66 6.80 -9.41
N VAL A 477 -13.72 8.09 -9.08
CA VAL A 477 -14.34 9.12 -9.94
C VAL A 477 -13.67 9.14 -11.32
N ARG A 478 -12.34 9.15 -11.37
CA ARG A 478 -11.59 9.08 -12.63
C ARG A 478 -11.95 7.85 -13.45
N ARG A 479 -11.98 6.66 -12.82
CA ARG A 479 -12.27 5.41 -13.53
C ARG A 479 -13.73 5.31 -13.96
N ARG A 480 -14.67 5.93 -13.25
CA ARG A 480 -16.06 5.99 -13.72
C ARG A 480 -16.16 6.74 -15.06
N HIS A 481 -15.40 7.83 -15.20
CA HIS A 481 -15.33 8.61 -16.44
C HIS A 481 -14.66 7.85 -17.60
N ASP A 482 -13.46 7.31 -17.35
CA ASP A 482 -12.62 6.67 -18.39
C ASP A 482 -12.95 5.20 -18.65
N GLY A 483 -13.72 4.56 -17.76
CA GLY A 483 -13.73 3.11 -17.59
C GLY A 483 -12.46 2.57 -16.91
N ILE A 484 -12.16 1.29 -17.15
CA ILE A 484 -11.13 0.55 -16.41
C ILE A 484 -9.67 0.89 -16.78
N GLY A 485 -9.44 1.79 -17.75
CA GLY A 485 -8.12 2.04 -18.34
C GLY A 485 -7.09 2.66 -17.38
N PHE A 486 -7.47 3.67 -16.59
CA PHE A 486 -6.58 4.24 -15.58
C PHE A 486 -6.57 3.34 -14.32
N TYR A 487 -5.41 3.10 -13.72
CA TYR A 487 -5.13 2.13 -12.62
C TYR A 487 -5.07 0.64 -12.97
N ARG A 488 -5.60 0.17 -14.11
CA ARG A 488 -5.31 -1.19 -14.56
C ARG A 488 -3.94 -1.23 -15.22
N VAL A 489 -3.10 -2.19 -14.84
CA VAL A 489 -1.83 -2.44 -15.53
C VAL A 489 -2.14 -3.26 -16.79
N GLU A 490 -2.35 -2.56 -17.90
CA GLU A 490 -2.78 -3.18 -19.15
C GLU A 490 -1.85 -4.31 -19.63
N PRO A 491 -0.51 -4.21 -19.55
CA PRO A 491 0.37 -5.33 -19.90
C PRO A 491 0.14 -6.58 -19.04
N ALA A 492 -0.21 -6.42 -17.76
CA ALA A 492 -0.53 -7.56 -16.89
C ALA A 492 -1.87 -8.18 -17.27
N TYR A 493 -2.89 -7.34 -17.54
CA TYR A 493 -4.20 -7.78 -18.02
C TYR A 493 -4.11 -8.58 -19.32
N GLN A 494 -3.34 -8.08 -20.29
CA GLN A 494 -3.11 -8.78 -21.55
C GLN A 494 -2.42 -10.12 -21.34
N ARG A 495 -1.47 -10.18 -20.41
CA ARG A 495 -0.63 -11.36 -20.16
C ARG A 495 -1.31 -12.46 -19.32
N TYR A 496 -2.17 -12.09 -18.38
CA TYR A 496 -2.73 -13.02 -17.40
C TYR A 496 -4.22 -13.28 -17.55
N VAL A 497 -4.97 -12.38 -18.20
CA VAL A 497 -6.41 -12.53 -18.39
C VAL A 497 -6.76 -12.74 -19.86
N VAL A 498 -6.31 -11.88 -20.77
CA VAL A 498 -6.71 -11.94 -22.19
C VAL A 498 -5.97 -13.05 -22.94
N ASN A 499 -4.65 -13.12 -22.80
CA ASN A 499 -3.79 -14.12 -23.44
C ASN A 499 -2.94 -14.83 -22.38
N PRO A 500 -3.55 -15.69 -21.53
CA PRO A 500 -2.86 -16.27 -20.38
C PRO A 500 -1.56 -16.98 -20.76
N VAL A 501 -0.43 -16.45 -20.28
CA VAL A 501 0.89 -17.06 -20.47
C VAL A 501 1.12 -18.15 -19.43
N GLY A 502 1.53 -19.33 -19.89
CA GLY A 502 1.87 -20.45 -19.00
C GLY A 502 3.21 -20.25 -18.30
N ASN A 503 3.27 -20.58 -17.01
CA ASN A 503 4.53 -20.60 -16.26
C ASN A 503 5.46 -21.72 -16.76
N ARG A 504 6.74 -21.40 -16.99
CA ARG A 504 7.78 -22.35 -17.42
C ARG A 504 8.80 -22.69 -16.34
N TYR A 505 8.88 -21.87 -15.30
CA TYR A 505 9.94 -21.92 -14.30
C TYR A 505 9.41 -22.27 -12.91
N GLU A 506 10.25 -22.92 -12.13
CA GLU A 506 10.13 -22.93 -10.67
C GLU A 506 11.33 -22.19 -10.10
N ILE A 507 11.06 -21.20 -9.24
CA ILE A 507 12.10 -20.31 -8.75
C ILE A 507 12.55 -20.75 -7.36
N TRP A 508 13.84 -21.04 -7.24
CA TRP A 508 14.49 -21.30 -5.96
C TRP A 508 15.39 -20.12 -5.59
N SER A 509 15.31 -19.68 -4.33
CA SER A 509 16.24 -18.71 -3.76
C SER A 509 16.63 -19.12 -2.34
N LEU A 510 17.68 -18.51 -1.78
CA LEU A 510 18.07 -18.74 -0.38
C LEU A 510 16.93 -18.43 0.60
N ARG A 511 16.09 -17.42 0.28
CA ARG A 511 14.95 -17.02 1.11
C ARG A 511 13.72 -17.89 0.88
N HIS A 512 13.57 -18.47 -0.31
CA HIS A 512 12.45 -19.36 -0.67
C HIS A 512 12.98 -20.69 -1.23
N PRO A 513 13.49 -21.58 -0.36
CA PRO A 513 14.15 -22.80 -0.79
C PRO A 513 13.12 -23.89 -1.12
N LEU A 514 12.56 -23.86 -2.34
CA LEU A 514 11.62 -24.88 -2.84
C LEU A 514 12.12 -26.30 -2.53
N ARG A 515 11.22 -27.17 -2.04
CA ARG A 515 11.54 -28.56 -1.66
C ARG A 515 11.05 -29.61 -2.66
N ARG A 516 10.15 -29.22 -3.56
CA ARG A 516 9.55 -30.08 -4.58
C ARG A 516 9.12 -29.24 -5.77
N ILE A 517 9.22 -29.82 -6.98
CA ILE A 517 8.81 -29.20 -8.24
C ILE A 517 8.28 -30.27 -9.20
N SER A 518 7.51 -29.84 -10.22
CA SER A 518 7.07 -30.73 -11.30
C SER A 518 8.14 -30.93 -12.35
N ARG A 519 8.31 -32.17 -12.84
CA ARG A 519 9.32 -32.56 -13.85
C ARG A 519 9.31 -31.78 -15.17
N SER A 520 8.21 -31.11 -15.54
CA SER A 520 8.12 -30.39 -16.83
C SER A 520 8.55 -28.92 -16.75
N LYS A 521 9.09 -28.46 -15.62
CA LYS A 521 9.51 -27.07 -15.40
C LYS A 521 11.03 -26.92 -15.45
N ILE A 522 11.50 -25.70 -15.66
CA ILE A 522 12.91 -25.35 -15.49
C ILE A 522 13.10 -24.87 -14.05
N LEU A 523 13.94 -25.53 -13.26
CA LEU A 523 14.33 -25.02 -11.95
C LEU A 523 15.34 -23.91 -12.16
N ARG A 524 14.99 -22.68 -11.79
CA ARG A 524 15.90 -21.53 -11.80
C ARG A 524 16.32 -21.20 -10.38
N ILE A 525 17.62 -21.29 -10.11
CA ILE A 525 18.21 -20.81 -8.86
C ILE A 525 18.62 -19.35 -9.06
N ILE A 526 18.17 -18.44 -8.20
CA ILE A 526 18.52 -17.01 -8.22
C ILE A 526 19.25 -16.62 -6.93
N LEU A 527 20.41 -15.97 -7.07
CA LEU A 527 21.32 -15.58 -6.01
C LEU A 527 21.71 -14.10 -6.13
N ALA A 528 22.07 -13.50 -4.98
CA ALA A 528 22.59 -12.12 -4.93
C ALA A 528 24.09 -12.01 -5.25
N ALA A 529 24.81 -13.14 -5.30
CA ALA A 529 26.25 -13.18 -5.49
C ALA A 529 26.64 -14.35 -6.41
N GLU A 530 27.80 -14.22 -7.06
CA GLU A 530 28.34 -15.23 -7.97
C GLU A 530 28.68 -16.52 -7.22
N ALA A 531 28.25 -17.65 -7.77
CA ALA A 531 28.54 -18.97 -7.23
C ALA A 531 28.81 -20.01 -8.33
N ASN A 532 29.52 -21.07 -7.96
CA ASN A 532 29.42 -22.33 -8.66
C ASN A 532 28.40 -23.21 -7.92
N ILE A 533 27.40 -23.69 -8.63
CA ILE A 533 26.43 -24.65 -8.10
C ILE A 533 26.97 -26.04 -8.38
N VAL A 534 27.21 -26.79 -7.32
CA VAL A 534 27.68 -28.18 -7.39
C VAL A 534 26.53 -29.08 -7.01
N TRP A 535 26.18 -29.99 -7.91
CA TRP A 535 24.90 -30.70 -7.82
C TRP A 535 25.00 -32.15 -8.28
N SER A 536 23.99 -32.93 -7.90
CA SER A 536 23.82 -34.34 -8.25
C SER A 536 22.33 -34.68 -8.32
N THR A 537 21.98 -35.66 -9.16
CA THR A 537 20.65 -36.27 -9.23
C THR A 537 20.65 -37.76 -8.84
N ASP A 538 21.81 -38.28 -8.44
CA ASP A 538 22.09 -39.70 -8.19
C ASP A 538 22.73 -39.94 -6.82
N SER A 539 22.31 -39.15 -5.81
CA SER A 539 22.83 -39.25 -4.43
C SER A 539 24.34 -39.07 -4.31
N TRP A 540 24.88 -38.12 -5.07
CA TRP A 540 26.29 -37.75 -5.13
C TRP A 540 27.22 -38.85 -5.69
N ALA A 541 26.68 -39.86 -6.39
CA ALA A 541 27.51 -40.81 -7.12
C ALA A 541 28.25 -40.14 -8.29
N ARG A 542 27.59 -39.20 -8.96
CA ARG A 542 28.19 -38.24 -9.88
C ARG A 542 27.98 -36.82 -9.35
N THR A 543 29.02 -36.00 -9.50
CA THR A 543 28.98 -34.57 -9.21
C THR A 543 29.12 -33.79 -10.49
N ASP A 544 28.15 -32.93 -10.77
CA ASP A 544 28.19 -31.97 -11.87
C ASP A 544 28.33 -30.54 -11.29
N GLN A 545 28.80 -29.62 -12.13
CA GLN A 545 29.03 -28.23 -11.73
C GLN A 545 28.47 -27.28 -12.78
N SER A 546 27.78 -26.24 -12.33
CA SER A 546 27.23 -25.19 -13.18
C SER A 546 27.60 -23.83 -12.59
N ALA A 547 28.29 -22.99 -13.37
CA ALA A 547 28.55 -21.62 -12.98
C ALA A 547 27.27 -20.77 -13.12
N THR A 548 27.04 -19.86 -12.18
CA THR A 548 25.94 -18.89 -12.33
C THR A 548 26.23 -17.90 -13.45
N ILE A 549 25.19 -17.53 -14.19
CA ILE A 549 25.18 -16.48 -15.21
C ILE A 549 24.82 -15.15 -14.54
N HIS A 550 25.51 -14.07 -14.91
CA HIS A 550 25.21 -12.72 -14.42
C HIS A 550 24.06 -12.12 -15.25
N GLN A 551 23.03 -11.64 -14.57
CA GLN A 551 22.04 -10.73 -15.14
C GLN A 551 22.44 -9.31 -14.72
N ASP A 552 23.24 -8.68 -15.58
CA ASP A 552 23.97 -7.44 -15.36
C ASP A 552 23.07 -6.29 -14.88
N GLU A 553 21.92 -6.09 -15.52
CA GLU A 553 21.06 -4.96 -15.19
C GLU A 553 20.50 -5.05 -13.78
N LEU A 554 20.05 -6.23 -13.36
CA LEU A 554 19.50 -6.44 -12.01
C LEU A 554 20.59 -6.71 -10.97
N ASN A 555 21.83 -6.93 -11.41
CA ASN A 555 22.94 -7.41 -10.60
C ASN A 555 22.57 -8.69 -9.82
N LEU A 556 21.96 -9.65 -10.52
CA LEU A 556 21.57 -10.96 -9.98
C LEU A 556 22.33 -12.07 -10.68
N TRP A 557 22.49 -13.20 -9.99
CA TRP A 557 23.15 -14.38 -10.52
C TRP A 557 22.16 -15.53 -10.60
N PHE A 558 22.15 -16.29 -11.70
CA PHE A 558 21.21 -17.39 -11.84
C PHE A 558 21.78 -18.61 -12.56
N ALA A 559 21.13 -19.75 -12.38
CA ALA A 559 21.39 -20.95 -13.17
C ALA A 559 20.08 -21.71 -13.41
N ASP A 560 19.94 -22.25 -14.62
CA ASP A 560 18.74 -22.96 -15.07
C ASP A 560 19.01 -24.45 -15.23
N PHE A 561 18.11 -25.26 -14.67
CA PHE A 561 18.17 -26.71 -14.70
C PHE A 561 16.89 -27.26 -15.33
N PRO A 562 16.90 -27.63 -16.62
CA PRO A 562 15.78 -28.28 -17.27
C PRO A 562 15.52 -29.66 -16.63
N THR A 563 14.32 -29.87 -16.08
CA THR A 563 14.02 -31.10 -15.31
C THR A 563 13.32 -32.18 -16.13
N ALA A 564 12.98 -31.90 -17.40
CA ALA A 564 12.20 -32.79 -18.27
C ALA A 564 12.85 -34.17 -18.45
N ASP A 565 14.19 -34.21 -18.55
CA ASP A 565 14.93 -35.44 -18.81
C ASP A 565 15.31 -36.20 -17.52
N TRP A 566 14.98 -35.67 -16.35
CA TRP A 566 15.31 -36.32 -15.08
C TRP A 566 14.29 -37.41 -14.73
N PRO A 567 14.70 -38.56 -14.17
CA PRO A 567 13.78 -39.58 -13.71
C PRO A 567 12.76 -39.05 -12.69
N ILE A 568 11.52 -39.56 -12.73
CA ILE A 568 10.52 -39.25 -11.70
C ILE A 568 11.00 -39.79 -10.36
N GLY A 569 10.84 -39.01 -9.29
CA GLY A 569 11.34 -39.34 -7.96
C GLY A 569 12.84 -39.08 -7.76
N SER A 570 13.52 -38.51 -8.77
CA SER A 570 14.88 -38.00 -8.58
C SER A 570 14.91 -36.88 -7.55
N VAL A 571 16.03 -36.79 -6.82
CA VAL A 571 16.31 -35.71 -5.89
C VAL A 571 17.45 -34.88 -6.47
N PHE A 572 17.17 -33.63 -6.81
CA PHE A 572 18.21 -32.67 -7.18
C PHE A 572 18.84 -32.14 -5.89
N ALA A 573 20.03 -32.65 -5.56
CA ALA A 573 20.80 -32.23 -4.41
C ALA A 573 21.91 -31.27 -4.87
N PHE A 574 22.11 -30.15 -4.17
CA PHE A 574 23.12 -29.18 -4.56
C PHE A 574 23.66 -28.36 -3.39
N THR A 575 24.81 -27.74 -3.59
CA THR A 575 25.42 -26.75 -2.69
C THR A 575 26.11 -25.66 -3.51
N PHE A 576 26.57 -24.60 -2.84
CA PHE A 576 27.22 -23.46 -3.46
C PHE A 576 28.69 -23.38 -3.07
N PHE A 577 29.52 -23.07 -4.04
CA PHE A 577 30.84 -22.49 -3.79
C PHE A 577 30.77 -21.00 -4.14
N TRP A 578 30.82 -20.15 -3.11
CA TRP A 578 30.75 -18.70 -3.24
C TRP A 578 32.09 -18.15 -3.74
N LYS A 579 32.13 -17.65 -4.97
CA LYS A 579 33.39 -17.20 -5.60
C LYS A 579 33.97 -15.96 -4.94
N GLY A 580 33.12 -15.03 -4.50
CA GLY A 580 33.59 -13.81 -3.81
C GLY A 580 34.30 -14.12 -2.48
N ASP A 581 33.70 -15.01 -1.69
CA ASP A 581 34.18 -15.37 -0.34
C ASP A 581 35.21 -16.52 -0.36
N GLN A 582 35.39 -17.19 -1.50
CA GLN A 582 36.21 -18.41 -1.63
C GLN A 582 35.84 -19.49 -0.61
N ARG A 583 34.55 -19.66 -0.33
CA ARG A 583 34.04 -20.60 0.68
C ARG A 583 32.90 -21.46 0.12
N TRP A 584 32.77 -22.65 0.68
CA TRP A 584 31.59 -23.47 0.48
C TRP A 584 30.42 -22.97 1.33
N GLU A 585 29.22 -23.21 0.85
CA GLU A 585 28.03 -23.19 1.68
C GLU A 585 28.05 -24.45 2.55
N ASP A 586 28.00 -24.29 3.88
CA ASP A 586 28.11 -25.39 4.85
C ASP A 586 26.83 -26.25 4.93
N ARG A 587 26.08 -26.32 3.83
CA ARG A 587 24.80 -27.01 3.73
C ARG A 587 24.55 -27.51 2.31
N ASN A 588 23.94 -28.69 2.22
CA ASN A 588 23.31 -29.19 1.00
C ASN A 588 21.81 -28.89 1.00
N TRP A 589 21.31 -28.52 -0.17
CA TRP A 589 19.91 -28.30 -0.49
C TRP A 589 19.37 -29.47 -1.31
N GLN A 590 18.07 -29.71 -1.25
CA GLN A 590 17.41 -30.81 -1.97
C GLN A 590 16.06 -30.37 -2.52
N VAL A 591 15.80 -30.72 -3.77
CA VAL A 591 14.51 -30.52 -4.45
C VAL A 591 14.04 -31.86 -5.02
N ASN A 592 12.87 -32.30 -4.59
CA ASN A 592 12.24 -33.51 -5.12
C ASN A 592 11.57 -33.23 -6.46
N ILE A 593 11.80 -34.09 -7.45
CA ILE A 593 11.20 -34.00 -8.77
C ILE A 593 9.99 -34.94 -8.81
N LEU A 594 8.80 -34.33 -8.81
CA LEU A 594 7.50 -35.02 -8.78
C LEU A 594 6.98 -35.34 -10.18
#